data_AF-A0A1C6E4D4-F1
#
_entry.id   AF-A0A1C6E4D4-F1
#
_cell.length_a   1.000
_cell.length_b   1.000
_cell.length_c   1.000
_cell.angle_alpha   90.00
_cell.angle_beta   90.00
_cell.angle_gamma   90.00
#
_symmetry.space_group_name_H-M   'P 1'
#
loop_
_entity.id
_entity.type
_entity.pdbx_description
1 polymer ?
#
loop_
_entity_poly.entity_id
_entity_poly.type
_entity_poly.pdbx_seq_one_letter_code
_entity_poly.pdbx_strand_id
1 'polypeptide(L)'
;MTIYTTATKPVEVITKNATPYDVDGNKGITYRLVVMADNDVEKLKVVDEKTYNLFQPGQKYLLTGQFDVRNARCGEWKVNGYAQK
;
A
#
# COMPACT_ATOMS: atom_id res chain seq x y z
N MET A 1 -4.71 6.81 17.08
CA MET A 1 -3.24 6.59 17.09
C MET A 1 -2.86 5.98 15.76
N THR A 2 -1.77 6.43 15.13
CA THR A 2 -1.27 5.83 13.88
C THR A 2 -0.05 4.99 14.21
N ILE A 3 -0.01 3.75 13.72
CA ILE A 3 1.10 2.82 13.88
C ILE A 3 1.78 2.66 12.54
N TYR A 4 3.11 2.72 12.55
CA TYR A 4 3.96 2.50 11.40
C TYR A 4 4.66 1.15 11.53
N THR A 5 4.68 0.37 10.47
CA THR A 5 5.30 -0.96 10.44
C THR A 5 6.13 -1.15 9.18
N THR A 6 7.11 -2.06 9.28
CA THR A 6 7.91 -2.53 8.15
C THR A 6 7.61 -4.00 7.94
N ALA A 7 7.42 -4.42 6.69
CA ALA A 7 7.32 -5.82 6.34
C ALA A 7 8.61 -6.55 6.72
N THR A 8 8.51 -7.84 7.05
CA THR A 8 9.68 -8.64 7.44
C THR A 8 10.43 -9.20 6.24
N LYS A 9 9.76 -9.31 5.09
CA LYS A 9 10.30 -9.84 3.83
C LYS A 9 10.02 -8.89 2.67
N PRO A 10 10.93 -8.82 1.68
CA PRO A 10 10.65 -8.07 0.46
C PRO A 10 9.58 -8.79 -0.38
N VAL A 11 8.75 -8.01 -1.06
CA VAL A 11 7.72 -8.50 -2.00
C VAL A 11 7.96 -7.89 -3.37
N GLU A 12 7.59 -8.63 -4.42
CA GLU A 12 7.71 -8.15 -5.80
C GLU A 12 6.46 -7.38 -6.21
N VAL A 13 6.60 -6.18 -6.75
CA VAL A 13 5.47 -5.44 -7.31
C VAL A 13 5.19 -5.98 -8.72
N ILE A 14 4.06 -6.65 -8.91
CA ILE A 14 3.66 -7.20 -10.22
C ILE A 14 3.10 -6.08 -11.10
N THR A 15 2.20 -5.26 -10.54
CA THR A 15 1.60 -4.13 -11.24
C THR A 15 1.08 -3.10 -10.23
N LYS A 16 0.70 -1.93 -10.71
CA LYS A 16 0.15 -0.85 -9.89
C LYS A 16 -1.07 -0.23 -10.58
N ASN A 17 -2.10 0.07 -9.79
CA ASN A 17 -3.40 0.52 -10.26
C ASN A 17 -3.79 1.84 -9.60
N ALA A 18 -4.19 2.81 -10.42
CA ALA A 18 -4.82 4.05 -9.98
C ALA A 18 -6.27 4.05 -10.48
N THR A 19 -7.23 3.96 -9.56
CA THR A 19 -8.64 3.85 -9.91
C THR A 19 -9.40 5.08 -9.43
N PRO A 20 -9.95 5.91 -10.34
CA PRO A 20 -10.82 7.01 -9.94
C PRO A 20 -12.11 6.46 -9.32
N TYR A 21 -12.65 7.17 -8.34
CA TYR A 21 -13.95 6.90 -7.76
C TYR A 21 -14.76 8.18 -7.64
N ASP A 22 -16.08 8.03 -7.70
CA ASP A 22 -17.07 9.07 -7.49
C ASP A 22 -18.26 8.40 -6.76
N VAL A 23 -18.35 8.59 -5.45
CA VAL A 23 -19.35 7.94 -4.59
C VAL A 23 -19.90 8.96 -3.61
N ASP A 24 -21.22 9.18 -3.64
CA ASP A 24 -21.93 10.10 -2.74
C ASP A 24 -21.33 11.52 -2.69
N GLY A 25 -20.89 12.02 -3.85
CA GLY A 25 -20.26 13.34 -3.98
C GLY A 25 -18.78 13.39 -3.57
N ASN A 26 -18.21 12.28 -3.08
CA ASN A 26 -16.78 12.16 -2.82
C ASN A 26 -16.07 11.61 -4.05
N LYS A 27 -15.15 12.40 -4.58
CA LYS A 27 -14.31 12.02 -5.73
C LYS A 27 -12.87 11.90 -5.32
N GLY A 28 -12.15 10.99 -5.95
CA GLY A 28 -10.72 10.84 -5.74
C GLY A 28 -10.15 9.69 -6.55
N ILE A 29 -8.88 9.38 -6.29
CA ILE A 29 -8.19 8.25 -6.89
C ILE A 29 -7.72 7.34 -5.77
N THR A 30 -8.04 6.05 -5.87
CA THR A 30 -7.45 5.03 -5.00
C THR A 30 -6.24 4.41 -5.70
N TYR A 31 -5.09 4.47 -5.03
CA TYR A 31 -3.85 3.86 -5.50
C TYR A 31 -3.65 2.49 -4.85
N ARG A 32 -3.28 1.49 -5.64
CA ARG A 32 -3.01 0.12 -5.17
C ARG A 32 -1.76 -0.46 -5.82
N LEU A 33 -1.02 -1.25 -5.05
CA LEU A 33 0.01 -2.16 -5.55
C LEU A 33 -0.56 -3.57 -5.60
N VAL A 34 -0.26 -4.29 -6.67
CA VAL A 34 -0.45 -5.74 -6.75
C VAL A 34 0.91 -6.36 -6.56
N VAL A 35 1.07 -7.17 -5.51
CA VAL A 35 2.37 -7.72 -5.12
C VAL A 35 2.34 -9.24 -5.07
N MET A 36 3.48 -9.86 -5.35
CA MET A 36 3.74 -11.27 -5.10
C MET A 36 4.37 -11.40 -3.72
N ALA A 37 3.66 -12.01 -2.78
CA ALA A 37 4.17 -12.34 -1.45
C ALA A 37 4.22 -13.87 -1.31
N ASP A 38 5.42 -14.42 -1.20
CA ASP A 38 5.65 -15.86 -1.25
C ASP A 38 4.99 -16.48 -2.52
N ASN A 39 3.87 -17.21 -2.38
CA ASN A 39 3.12 -17.81 -3.50
C ASN A 39 1.70 -17.23 -3.69
N ASP A 40 1.38 -16.09 -3.05
CA ASP A 40 0.05 -15.47 -3.14
C ASP A 40 0.06 -13.99 -3.56
N VAL A 41 -0.95 -13.61 -4.35
CA VAL A 41 -1.08 -12.29 -4.96
C VAL A 41 -1.92 -11.39 -4.06
N GLU A 42 -1.29 -10.34 -3.55
CA GLU A 42 -1.93 -9.40 -2.64
C GLU A 42 -2.20 -8.06 -3.32
N LYS A 43 -3.33 -7.42 -2.96
CA LYS A 43 -3.71 -6.08 -3.46
C LYS A 43 -3.72 -5.09 -2.30
N LEU A 44 -2.67 -4.28 -2.22
CA LEU A 44 -2.43 -3.38 -1.10
C LEU A 44 -2.77 -1.94 -1.47
N LYS A 45 -3.54 -1.24 -0.63
CA LYS A 45 -3.76 0.20 -0.81
C LYS A 45 -2.51 0.99 -0.48
N VAL A 46 -2.30 2.08 -1.19
CA VAL A 46 -1.23 3.05 -0.95
C VAL A 46 -1.81 4.32 -0.32
N VAL A 47 -1.06 4.97 0.55
CA VAL A 47 -1.52 6.15 1.29
C VAL A 47 -1.82 7.35 0.39
N ASP A 48 -1.01 7.56 -0.65
CA ASP A 48 -1.13 8.69 -1.58
C ASP A 48 -0.42 8.43 -2.92
N GLU A 49 -0.61 9.36 -3.86
CA GLU A 49 0.01 9.34 -5.19
C GLU A 49 1.53 9.42 -5.14
N LYS A 50 2.07 10.26 -4.25
CA LYS A 50 3.52 10.47 -4.13
C LYS A 50 4.23 9.16 -3.80
N THR A 51 3.70 8.43 -2.84
CA THR A 51 4.17 7.11 -2.42
C THR A 51 3.98 6.09 -3.54
N TYR A 52 2.83 6.09 -4.20
CA TYR A 52 2.54 5.20 -5.32
C TYR A 52 3.55 5.35 -6.48
N ASN A 53 4.01 6.56 -6.73
CA ASN A 53 4.97 6.86 -7.79
C ASN A 53 6.40 6.39 -7.48
N LEU A 54 6.71 6.01 -6.23
CA LEU A 54 8.01 5.45 -5.87
C LEU A 54 8.20 4.01 -6.37
N PHE A 55 7.12 3.30 -6.71
CA PHE A 55 7.15 1.89 -7.06
C PHE A 55 7.17 1.64 -8.56
N GLN A 56 7.98 0.67 -8.96
CA GLN A 56 8.06 0.16 -10.32
C GLN A 56 7.68 -1.33 -10.38
N PRO A 57 6.83 -1.74 -11.35
CA PRO A 57 6.58 -3.16 -11.62
C PRO A 57 7.86 -3.94 -11.92
N GLY A 58 7.91 -5.20 -11.49
CA GLY A 58 9.06 -6.12 -11.64
C GLY A 58 10.17 -5.92 -10.60
N GLN A 59 10.02 -4.97 -9.67
CA GLN A 59 11.01 -4.74 -8.60
C GLN A 59 10.55 -5.28 -7.26
N LYS A 60 11.52 -5.69 -6.44
CA LYS A 60 11.31 -6.18 -5.08
C LYS A 60 11.57 -5.07 -4.07
N TYR A 61 10.65 -4.87 -3.15
CA TYR A 61 10.72 -3.84 -2.11
C TYR A 61 10.42 -4.42 -0.74
N LEU A 62 11.13 -3.94 0.28
CA LEU A 62 10.77 -4.16 1.68
C LEU A 62 9.76 -3.09 2.09
N LEU A 63 8.47 -3.37 1.95
CA LEU A 63 7.41 -2.38 2.13
C LEU A 63 7.35 -1.85 3.57
N THR A 64 7.09 -0.56 3.70
CA THR A 64 6.62 0.06 4.94
C THR A 64 5.16 0.44 4.79
N GLY A 65 4.44 0.49 5.91
CA GLY A 65 3.07 0.97 5.89
C GLY A 65 2.58 1.44 7.23
N GLN A 66 1.31 1.81 7.23
CA GLN A 66 0.66 2.43 8.37
C GLN A 66 -0.79 1.99 8.47
N PHE A 67 -1.30 2.03 9.70
CA PHE A 67 -2.72 1.89 9.99
C PHE A 67 -3.10 2.71 11.21
N ASP A 68 -4.35 3.13 11.25
CA ASP A 68 -4.91 3.82 12.41
C ASP A 68 -5.55 2.82 13.36
N VAL A 69 -5.31 3.01 14.65
CA VAL A 69 -6.07 2.38 15.73
C VAL A 69 -7.03 3.40 16.33
N ARG A 70 -8.32 3.07 16.29
CA ARG A 70 -9.42 3.86 16.88
C ARG A 70 -10.36 2.92 17.61
N ASN A 71 -10.69 3.23 18.86
CA ASN A 71 -11.57 2.42 19.73
C ASN A 71 -11.19 0.92 19.75
N ALA A 72 -9.90 0.64 19.95
CA ALA A 72 -9.32 -0.71 19.95
C ALA A 72 -9.51 -1.52 18.64
N ARG A 73 -9.85 -0.88 17.52
CA ARG A 73 -9.94 -1.50 16.19
C ARG A 73 -8.85 -0.97 15.27
N CYS A 74 -8.24 -1.89 14.53
CA CYS A 74 -7.28 -1.57 13.48
C CYS A 74 -8.02 -1.22 12.18
N GLY A 75 -7.66 -0.08 11.59
CA GLY A 75 -8.01 0.23 10.21
C GLY A 75 -7.23 -0.63 9.22
N GLU A 76 -7.57 -0.48 7.94
CA GLU A 76 -6.84 -1.10 6.85
C GLU A 76 -5.38 -0.63 6.82
N TRP A 77 -4.46 -1.57 6.70
CA TRP A 77 -3.04 -1.28 6.52
C TRP A 77 -2.78 -0.75 5.11
N LYS A 78 -2.03 0.35 5.01
CA LYS A 78 -1.71 1.01 3.73
C LYS A 78 -0.21 1.18 3.56
N VAL A 79 0.29 0.90 2.37
CA VAL A 79 1.69 1.11 1.98
C VAL A 79 2.00 2.60 2.04
N ASN A 80 3.05 2.96 2.78
CA ASN A 80 3.51 4.35 2.93
C ASN A 80 4.95 4.56 2.43
N GLY A 81 5.58 3.51 1.90
CA GLY A 81 6.93 3.57 1.35
C GLY A 81 7.61 2.21 1.35
N TYR A 82 8.93 2.22 1.34
CA TYR A 82 9.77 1.04 1.50
C TYR A 82 11.05 1.40 2.25
N ALA A 83 11.61 0.43 2.96
CA ALA A 83 12.93 0.57 3.57
C ALA A 83 14.02 0.39 2.50
N GLN A 84 15.02 1.27 2.51
CA GLN A 84 16.26 1.07 1.76
C GLN A 84 17.15 0.12 2.57
N LYS A 85 17.66 -0.93 1.93
CA LYS A 85 18.79 -1.71 2.46
C LYS A 85 20.09 -1.11 1.95
#